data_AF-A0A8H4FRS0-F1
#
_entry.id   AF-A0A8H4FRS0-F1
#
_cell.length_a   1.000
_cell.length_b   1.000
_cell.length_c   1.000
_cell.angle_alpha   90.00
_cell.angle_beta   90.00
_cell.angle_gamma   90.00
#
_symmetry.space_group_name_H-M   'P 1'
#
loop_
_entity.id
_entity.type
_entity.pdbx_description
1 polymer ?
#
loop_
_entity_poly.entity_id
_entity_poly.type
_entity_poly.pdbx_seq_one_letter_code
_entity_poly.pdbx_strand_id
1 'polypeptide(L)'
;MSSWDLLDDKEEAELHKTRLVNIEEKPFKRITKRLASISAIANAQTKQQPTPPPEGANGEKDADTEMKEETAASKTREINQIKEDLTLDFAAFESSIARLQFLLDANVRERARYEADQKRILAESQSVRENNTKLREQLDGAKATLAQRKEYDKLANALMAKGLRPRVEQEANLKKLEEEIKDLERESETYGVTWRERKEQFSKIMDEGMLLRRQIRDEKEEVERREGMNEDEEDGEASRGGQTPRHVSSGNVTPHPDSGAISRATPGQDGQSEDQSEGLKPRPGGLGSFSRSGSAVPSQGGTPRPQPDDDEIEEGEDVEMDDRQDAQVTSGGDTPQITVDAPDSMEVDN
;
A
#
# COMPACT_ATOMS: atom_id res chain seq x y z
N MET A 1 38.23 -19.41 10.92
CA MET A 1 37.65 -18.60 9.83
C MET A 1 38.52 -17.36 9.68
N SER A 2 39.05 -17.10 8.49
CA SER A 2 39.84 -15.89 8.26
C SER A 2 38.94 -14.66 8.37
N SER A 3 39.31 -13.69 9.20
CA SER A 3 38.61 -12.41 9.27
C SER A 3 38.82 -11.67 7.97
N TRP A 4 37.74 -11.35 7.25
CA TRP A 4 37.75 -10.51 6.05
C TRP A 4 37.86 -9.01 6.41
N ASP A 5 38.56 -8.70 7.49
CA ASP A 5 38.75 -7.33 7.94
C ASP A 5 39.89 -6.67 7.17
N LEU A 6 39.88 -5.34 7.07
CA LEU A 6 40.98 -4.60 6.47
C LEU A 6 42.26 -4.89 7.27
N LEU A 7 43.36 -5.21 6.56
CA LEU A 7 44.67 -5.33 7.19
C LEU A 7 45.09 -4.00 7.79
N ASP A 8 45.73 -4.04 8.95
CA ASP A 8 46.40 -2.88 9.50
C ASP A 8 47.58 -2.48 8.60
N ASP A 9 47.89 -1.18 8.51
CA ASP A 9 48.96 -0.62 7.67
C ASP A 9 50.31 -1.34 7.81
N LYS A 10 50.60 -1.83 9.02
CA LYS A 10 51.84 -2.58 9.31
C LYS A 10 51.84 -3.96 8.65
N GLU A 11 50.72 -4.67 8.73
CA GLU A 11 50.57 -6.00 8.14
C GLU A 11 50.54 -5.91 6.61
N GLU A 12 49.90 -4.88 6.05
CA GLU A 12 49.92 -4.61 4.62
C GLU A 12 51.34 -4.32 4.11
N ALA A 13 52.09 -3.48 4.83
CA ALA A 13 53.49 -3.18 4.49
C ALA A 13 54.40 -4.42 4.55
N GLU A 14 54.20 -5.31 5.53
CA GLU A 14 54.93 -6.58 5.61
C GLU A 14 54.58 -7.52 4.46
N LEU A 15 53.30 -7.58 4.08
CA LEU A 15 52.86 -8.36 2.92
C LEU A 15 53.48 -7.84 1.62
N HIS A 16 53.50 -6.52 1.44
CA HIS A 16 54.11 -5.87 0.28
C HIS A 16 55.61 -6.16 0.21
N LYS A 17 56.32 -6.06 1.34
CA LYS A 17 57.75 -6.36 1.43
C LYS A 17 58.06 -7.82 1.15
N THR A 18 57.27 -8.75 1.69
CA THR A 18 57.55 -10.20 1.56
C THR A 18 57.17 -10.75 0.20
N ARG A 19 56.07 -10.29 -0.40
CA ARG A 19 55.52 -10.87 -1.64
C ARG A 19 55.79 -10.02 -2.87
N LEU A 20 55.55 -8.71 -2.81
CA LEU A 20 55.48 -7.86 -4.00
C LEU A 20 56.85 -7.30 -4.38
N VAL A 21 57.54 -6.69 -3.41
CA VAL A 21 58.88 -6.11 -3.60
C VAL A 21 59.90 -7.17 -4.06
N ASN A 22 59.84 -8.37 -3.51
CA ASN A 22 60.75 -9.46 -3.90
C ASN A 22 60.59 -9.91 -5.37
N ILE A 23 59.41 -9.73 -5.96
CA ILE A 23 59.18 -10.06 -7.38
C ILE A 23 59.71 -8.93 -8.26
N GLU A 24 59.44 -7.69 -7.85
CA GLU A 24 59.81 -6.48 -8.58
C GLU A 24 61.31 -6.18 -8.54
N GLU A 25 62.01 -6.57 -7.48
CA GLU A 25 63.47 -6.39 -7.36
C GLU A 25 64.29 -7.37 -8.19
N LYS A 26 63.70 -8.48 -8.69
CA LYS A 26 64.47 -9.53 -9.40
C LYS A 26 65.14 -9.04 -10.68
N PRO A 27 64.47 -8.30 -11.58
CA PRO A 27 65.11 -7.71 -12.76
C PRO A 27 66.25 -6.77 -12.39
N PHE A 28 66.04 -5.88 -11.39
CA PHE A 28 67.09 -4.99 -10.90
C PHE A 28 68.32 -5.75 -10.41
N LYS A 29 68.13 -6.75 -9.53
CA LYS A 29 69.23 -7.57 -8.99
C LYS A 29 69.99 -8.31 -10.11
N ARG A 30 69.31 -8.79 -11.14
CA ARG A 30 69.92 -9.43 -12.31
C ARG A 30 70.79 -8.47 -13.10
N ILE A 31 70.25 -7.29 -13.46
CA ILE A 31 70.99 -6.23 -14.16
C ILE A 31 72.21 -5.81 -13.34
N THR A 32 72.04 -5.53 -12.04
CA THR A 32 73.15 -5.12 -11.16
C THR A 32 74.25 -6.18 -11.11
N LYS A 33 73.90 -7.47 -10.97
CA LYS A 33 74.88 -8.56 -10.95
C LYS A 33 75.64 -8.67 -12.27
N ARG A 34 74.96 -8.50 -13.41
CA ARG A 34 75.60 -8.56 -14.73
C ARG A 34 76.50 -7.35 -15.00
N LEU A 35 76.08 -6.15 -14.63
CA LEU A 35 76.92 -4.95 -14.69
C LEU A 35 78.19 -5.08 -13.83
N ALA A 36 78.07 -5.66 -12.64
CA ALA A 36 79.23 -5.95 -11.79
C ALA A 36 80.20 -6.96 -12.47
N SER A 37 79.67 -7.97 -13.16
CA SER A 37 80.48 -8.92 -13.94
C SER A 37 81.22 -8.25 -15.09
N ILE A 38 80.55 -7.36 -15.84
CA ILE A 38 81.17 -6.57 -16.92
C ILE A 38 82.31 -5.71 -16.36
N SER A 39 82.07 -5.04 -15.21
CA SER A 39 83.09 -4.24 -14.53
C SER A 39 84.31 -5.08 -14.13
N ALA A 40 84.10 -6.31 -13.64
CA ALA A 40 85.18 -7.22 -13.30
C ALA A 40 86.02 -7.64 -14.53
N ILE A 41 85.37 -7.95 -15.66
CA ILE A 41 86.04 -8.32 -16.92
C ILE A 41 86.86 -7.14 -17.47
N ALA A 42 86.29 -5.94 -17.50
CA ALA A 42 86.98 -4.73 -17.95
C ALA A 42 88.20 -4.39 -17.08
N ASN A 43 88.09 -4.57 -15.76
CA ASN A 43 89.18 -4.38 -14.81
C ASN A 43 90.27 -5.47 -14.93
N ALA A 44 89.92 -6.68 -15.35
CA ALA A 44 90.90 -7.73 -15.62
C ALA A 44 91.70 -7.47 -16.92
N GLN A 45 91.06 -6.94 -17.95
CA GLN A 45 91.72 -6.55 -19.21
C GLN A 45 92.71 -5.40 -19.02
N THR A 46 92.39 -4.41 -18.19
CA THR A 46 93.30 -3.28 -17.89
C THR A 46 94.55 -3.70 -17.12
N LYS A 47 94.47 -4.75 -16.29
CA LYS A 47 95.63 -5.32 -15.57
C LYS A 47 96.58 -6.15 -16.46
N GLN A 48 96.16 -6.56 -17.65
CA GLN A 48 96.98 -7.36 -18.58
C GLN A 48 97.71 -6.53 -19.65
N GLN A 49 97.85 -5.21 -19.46
CA GLN A 49 98.75 -4.41 -20.29
C GLN A 49 100.19 -4.95 -20.17
N PRO A 50 100.86 -5.25 -21.29
CA PRO A 50 102.10 -6.03 -21.30
C PRO A 50 103.27 -5.18 -20.81
N THR A 51 103.86 -5.56 -19.67
CA THR A 51 105.28 -5.29 -19.45
C THR A 51 106.09 -6.05 -20.52
N PRO A 52 107.04 -5.39 -21.21
CA PRO A 52 107.83 -6.04 -22.25
C PRO A 52 108.64 -7.21 -21.66
N PRO A 53 108.79 -8.34 -22.39
CA PRO A 53 109.48 -9.52 -21.88
C PRO A 53 111.00 -9.31 -21.89
N PRO A 54 111.76 -9.91 -20.94
CA PRO A 54 113.21 -9.88 -20.96
C PRO A 54 113.73 -10.63 -22.21
N GLU A 55 114.68 -10.03 -22.92
CA GLU A 55 115.31 -10.61 -24.11
C GLU A 55 116.05 -11.91 -23.75
N GLY A 56 115.53 -13.06 -24.20
CA GLY A 56 116.30 -14.31 -24.24
C GLY A 56 115.50 -15.59 -24.02
N ALA A 57 114.74 -16.05 -25.02
CA ALA A 57 114.41 -17.47 -25.21
C ALA A 57 113.83 -17.66 -26.63
N ASN A 58 114.67 -18.14 -27.56
CA ASN A 58 114.23 -18.64 -28.86
C ASN A 58 113.88 -20.12 -28.71
N GLY A 59 112.60 -20.47 -28.90
CA GLY A 59 112.17 -21.85 -29.14
C GLY A 59 110.87 -22.28 -28.48
N GLU A 60 109.76 -21.57 -28.72
CA GLU A 60 108.35 -22.04 -28.52
C GLU A 60 107.43 -20.85 -28.87
N LYS A 61 107.26 -20.52 -30.15
CA LYS A 61 106.45 -19.35 -30.59
C LYS A 61 105.07 -19.72 -31.14
N ASP A 62 104.86 -20.97 -31.55
CA ASP A 62 103.58 -21.37 -32.17
C ASP A 62 102.52 -21.76 -31.13
N ALA A 63 102.87 -22.54 -30.09
CA ALA A 63 101.93 -22.95 -29.04
C ALA A 63 101.41 -21.77 -28.17
N ASP A 64 102.25 -20.76 -27.94
CA ASP A 64 101.94 -19.60 -27.09
C ASP A 64 101.07 -18.54 -27.83
N THR A 65 101.09 -18.59 -29.17
CA THR A 65 100.26 -17.74 -30.04
C THR A 65 98.88 -18.36 -30.24
N GLU A 66 98.81 -19.68 -30.46
CA GLU A 66 97.53 -20.42 -30.56
C GLU A 66 96.72 -20.36 -29.25
N MET A 67 97.36 -20.52 -28.07
CA MET A 67 96.67 -20.35 -26.78
C MET A 67 96.16 -18.91 -26.54
N LYS A 68 96.86 -17.89 -27.07
CA LYS A 68 96.40 -16.49 -26.97
C LYS A 68 95.22 -16.20 -27.89
N GLU A 69 95.18 -16.78 -29.09
CA GLU A 69 94.06 -16.63 -30.02
C GLU A 69 92.80 -17.36 -29.50
N GLU A 70 92.96 -18.56 -28.94
CA GLU A 70 91.85 -19.35 -28.38
C GLU A 70 91.25 -18.68 -27.13
N THR A 71 92.09 -18.10 -26.28
CA THR A 71 91.64 -17.32 -25.11
C THR A 71 91.00 -15.98 -25.50
N ALA A 72 91.43 -15.33 -26.58
CA ALA A 72 90.80 -14.11 -27.10
C ALA A 72 89.43 -14.40 -27.74
N ALA A 73 89.31 -15.50 -28.49
CA ALA A 73 88.05 -15.96 -29.07
C ALA A 73 87.03 -16.34 -27.98
N SER A 74 87.46 -17.04 -26.93
CA SER A 74 86.62 -17.37 -25.78
C SER A 74 86.09 -16.13 -25.05
N LYS A 75 86.97 -15.16 -24.74
CA LYS A 75 86.57 -13.87 -24.13
C LYS A 75 85.58 -13.10 -24.98
N THR A 76 85.73 -13.13 -26.30
CA THR A 76 84.79 -12.46 -27.23
C THR A 76 83.41 -13.11 -27.18
N ARG A 77 83.35 -14.44 -27.08
CA ARG A 77 82.09 -15.19 -26.91
C ARG A 77 81.43 -14.87 -25.57
N GLU A 78 82.19 -14.81 -24.48
CA GLU A 78 81.68 -14.42 -23.16
C GLU A 78 81.10 -13.00 -23.17
N ILE A 79 81.79 -12.03 -23.80
CA ILE A 79 81.31 -10.66 -23.94
C ILE A 79 80.00 -10.61 -24.75
N ASN A 80 79.91 -11.36 -25.84
CA ASN A 80 78.69 -11.39 -26.66
C ASN A 80 77.51 -12.02 -25.90
N GLN A 81 77.75 -13.08 -25.14
CA GLN A 81 76.73 -13.70 -24.31
C GLN A 81 76.25 -12.77 -23.19
N ILE A 82 77.15 -12.02 -22.56
CA ILE A 82 76.79 -11.02 -21.55
C ILE A 82 75.95 -9.88 -22.17
N LYS A 83 76.27 -9.46 -23.40
CA LYS A 83 75.47 -8.43 -24.11
C LYS A 83 74.05 -8.90 -24.41
N GLU A 84 73.90 -10.13 -24.89
CA GLU A 84 72.58 -10.73 -25.17
C GLU A 84 71.76 -10.84 -23.88
N ASP A 85 72.36 -11.39 -22.83
CA ASP A 85 71.76 -11.50 -21.50
C ASP A 85 71.34 -10.14 -20.91
N LEU A 86 72.17 -9.10 -21.08
CA LEU A 86 71.87 -7.75 -20.62
C LEU A 86 70.68 -7.17 -21.38
N THR A 87 70.61 -7.42 -22.70
CA THR A 87 69.50 -6.98 -23.55
C THR A 87 68.19 -7.62 -23.11
N LEU A 88 68.21 -8.93 -22.83
CA LEU A 88 67.04 -9.65 -22.31
C LEU A 88 66.62 -9.15 -20.93
N ASP A 89 67.57 -8.88 -20.03
CA ASP A 89 67.25 -8.37 -18.69
C ASP A 89 66.72 -6.94 -18.73
N PHE A 90 67.21 -6.07 -19.63
CA PHE A 90 66.62 -4.73 -19.83
C PHE A 90 65.22 -4.80 -20.42
N ALA A 91 64.97 -5.68 -21.40
CA ALA A 91 63.62 -5.89 -21.93
C ALA A 91 62.66 -6.41 -20.85
N ALA A 92 63.12 -7.35 -20.01
CA ALA A 92 62.35 -7.83 -18.86
C ALA A 92 62.09 -6.72 -17.83
N PHE A 93 63.05 -5.82 -17.64
CA PHE A 93 62.92 -4.68 -16.75
C PHE A 93 61.92 -3.63 -17.28
N GLU A 94 61.98 -3.28 -18.56
CA GLU A 94 61.00 -2.41 -19.20
C GLU A 94 59.58 -2.98 -19.09
N SER A 95 59.43 -4.29 -19.33
CA SER A 95 58.15 -4.99 -19.13
C SER A 95 57.65 -4.89 -17.69
N SER A 96 58.55 -5.01 -16.70
CA SER A 96 58.19 -4.85 -15.29
C SER A 96 57.72 -3.43 -14.94
N ILE A 97 58.36 -2.40 -15.50
CA ILE A 97 57.94 -1.01 -15.32
C ILE A 97 56.57 -0.77 -15.95
N ALA A 98 56.36 -1.23 -17.19
CA ALA A 98 55.08 -1.07 -17.87
C ALA A 98 53.95 -1.75 -17.08
N ARG A 99 54.20 -2.95 -16.54
CA ARG A 99 53.25 -3.64 -15.67
C ARG A 99 52.90 -2.80 -14.43
N LEU A 100 53.88 -2.18 -13.78
CA LEU A 100 53.65 -1.34 -12.60
C LEU A 100 52.78 -0.12 -12.95
N GLN A 101 53.04 0.51 -14.09
CA GLN A 101 52.24 1.65 -14.58
C GLN A 101 50.79 1.22 -14.85
N PHE A 102 50.58 0.09 -15.54
CA PHE A 102 49.23 -0.42 -15.78
C PHE A 102 48.51 -0.81 -14.49
N LEU A 103 49.23 -1.40 -13.51
CA LEU A 103 48.66 -1.71 -12.20
C LEU A 103 48.26 -0.43 -11.46
N LEU A 104 49.09 0.61 -11.49
CA LEU A 104 48.76 1.90 -10.88
C LEU A 104 47.51 2.49 -11.52
N ASP A 105 47.47 2.59 -12.86
CA ASP A 105 46.34 3.15 -13.58
C ASP A 105 45.05 2.34 -13.38
N ALA A 106 45.15 1.01 -13.33
CA ALA A 106 44.03 0.13 -13.01
C ALA A 106 43.52 0.37 -11.60
N ASN A 107 44.41 0.45 -10.61
CA ASN A 107 44.03 0.73 -9.21
C ASN A 107 43.41 2.12 -9.04
N VAL A 108 43.93 3.14 -9.71
CA VAL A 108 43.36 4.49 -9.68
C VAL A 108 41.94 4.49 -10.25
N ARG A 109 41.74 3.84 -11.40
CA ARG A 109 40.42 3.70 -12.02
C ARG A 109 39.45 2.93 -11.14
N GLU A 110 39.91 1.87 -10.50
CA GLU A 110 39.08 1.05 -9.62
C GLU A 110 38.68 1.80 -8.35
N ARG A 111 39.62 2.54 -7.73
CA ARG A 111 39.31 3.44 -6.60
C ARG A 111 38.28 4.49 -6.98
N ALA A 112 38.40 5.10 -8.16
CA ALA A 112 37.41 6.06 -8.65
C ALA A 112 36.02 5.41 -8.87
N ARG A 113 35.97 4.16 -9.34
CA ARG A 113 34.72 3.39 -9.44
C ARG A 113 34.12 3.14 -8.06
N TYR A 114 34.90 2.68 -7.09
CA TYR A 114 34.41 2.46 -5.73
C TYR A 114 33.92 3.75 -5.08
N GLU A 115 34.59 4.88 -5.30
CA GLU A 115 34.12 6.17 -4.79
C GLU A 115 32.77 6.57 -5.42
N ALA A 116 32.60 6.35 -6.72
CA ALA A 116 31.34 6.61 -7.42
C ALA A 116 30.22 5.69 -6.92
N ASP A 117 30.49 4.40 -6.75
CA ASP A 117 29.54 3.43 -6.21
C ASP A 117 29.17 3.72 -4.76
N GLN A 118 30.14 4.10 -3.93
CA GLN A 118 29.88 4.53 -2.55
C GLN A 118 28.90 5.70 -2.52
N LYS A 119 29.12 6.73 -3.35
CA LYS A 119 28.21 7.88 -3.46
C LYS A 119 26.81 7.44 -3.94
N ARG A 120 26.74 6.54 -4.92
CA ARG A 120 25.46 6.00 -5.42
C ARG A 120 24.69 5.26 -4.33
N ILE A 121 25.35 4.35 -3.62
CA ILE A 121 24.74 3.57 -2.52
C ILE A 121 24.27 4.50 -1.40
N LEU A 122 25.06 5.51 -1.03
CA LEU A 122 24.66 6.49 -0.02
C LEU A 122 23.43 7.29 -0.46
N ALA A 123 23.40 7.76 -1.71
CA ALA A 123 22.25 8.48 -2.26
C ALA A 123 20.99 7.60 -2.31
N GLU A 124 21.13 6.34 -2.73
CA GLU A 124 20.03 5.37 -2.75
C GLU A 124 19.52 5.08 -1.33
N SER A 125 20.41 4.86 -0.37
CA SER A 125 20.04 4.62 1.03
C SER A 125 19.27 5.81 1.62
N GLN A 126 19.66 7.03 1.28
CA GLN A 126 18.99 8.24 1.72
C GLN A 126 17.61 8.38 1.07
N SER A 127 17.51 8.13 -0.23
CA SER A 127 16.23 8.10 -0.96
C SER A 127 15.26 7.07 -0.37
N VAL A 128 15.74 5.87 -0.03
CA VAL A 128 14.93 4.83 0.61
C VAL A 128 14.43 5.28 1.98
N ARG A 129 15.26 5.95 2.79
CA ARG A 129 14.83 6.50 4.09
C ARG A 129 13.73 7.54 3.91
N GLU A 130 13.89 8.48 2.98
CA GLU A 130 12.91 9.52 2.69
C GLU A 130 11.60 8.96 2.11
N ASN A 131 11.68 7.90 1.31
CA ASN A 131 10.50 7.20 0.83
C ASN A 131 9.78 6.49 1.99
N ASN A 132 10.53 5.82 2.87
CA ASN A 132 9.95 5.16 4.04
C ASN A 132 9.23 6.14 4.98
N THR A 133 9.78 7.34 5.20
CA THR A 133 9.11 8.37 6.00
C THR A 133 7.81 8.83 5.34
N LYS A 134 7.80 9.08 4.03
CA LYS A 134 6.58 9.44 3.29
C LYS A 134 5.52 8.34 3.36
N LEU A 135 5.92 7.08 3.20
CA LEU A 135 4.99 5.94 3.30
C LEU A 135 4.39 5.80 4.70
N ARG A 136 5.17 6.08 5.76
CA ARG A 136 4.65 6.11 7.13
C ARG A 136 3.61 7.22 7.32
N GLU A 137 3.88 8.43 6.83
CA GLU A 137 2.93 9.55 6.88
C GLU A 137 1.62 9.23 6.13
N GLN A 138 1.73 8.63 4.93
CA GLN A 138 0.57 8.20 4.15
C GLN A 138 -0.24 7.12 4.89
N LEU A 139 0.44 6.17 5.51
CA LEU A 139 -0.19 5.10 6.27
C LEU A 139 -0.92 5.64 7.50
N ASP A 140 -0.34 6.60 8.21
CA ASP A 140 -0.98 7.26 9.35
C ASP A 140 -2.21 8.06 8.90
N GLY A 141 -2.12 8.80 7.79
CA GLY A 141 -3.26 9.48 7.18
C GLY A 141 -4.39 8.53 6.75
N ALA A 142 -4.03 7.38 6.17
CA ALA A 142 -4.98 6.35 5.78
C ALA A 142 -5.67 5.71 7.01
N LYS A 143 -4.92 5.44 8.08
CA LYS A 143 -5.46 4.95 9.36
C LYS A 143 -6.42 5.95 9.99
N ALA A 144 -6.09 7.24 9.99
CA ALA A 144 -6.97 8.29 10.50
C ALA A 144 -8.29 8.35 9.71
N THR A 145 -8.21 8.28 8.38
CA THR A 145 -9.38 8.25 7.50
C THR A 145 -10.24 6.99 7.76
N LEU A 146 -9.61 5.83 7.94
CA LEU A 146 -10.31 4.59 8.27
C LEU A 146 -11.01 4.68 9.63
N ALA A 147 -10.36 5.27 10.64
CA ALA A 147 -10.96 5.49 11.95
C ALA A 147 -12.20 6.39 11.84
N GLN A 148 -12.12 7.48 11.08
CA GLN A 148 -13.27 8.37 10.82
C GLN A 148 -14.42 7.63 10.13
N ARG A 149 -14.13 6.81 9.11
CA ARG A 149 -15.15 6.00 8.43
C ARG A 149 -15.83 5.01 9.38
N LYS A 150 -15.06 4.36 10.26
CA LYS A 150 -15.62 3.47 11.30
C LYS A 150 -16.56 4.22 12.25
N GLU A 151 -16.24 5.45 12.64
CA GLU A 151 -17.15 6.27 13.45
C GLU A 151 -18.43 6.64 12.69
N TYR A 152 -18.33 6.98 11.41
CA TYR A 152 -19.51 7.21 10.57
C TYR A 152 -20.36 5.95 10.41
N ASP A 153 -19.75 4.79 10.21
CA ASP A 153 -20.45 3.52 10.12
C ASP A 153 -21.15 3.18 11.43
N LYS A 154 -20.51 3.42 12.58
CA LYS A 154 -21.14 3.26 13.90
C LYS A 154 -22.37 4.16 14.04
N LEU A 155 -22.27 5.44 13.69
CA LEU A 155 -23.39 6.37 13.74
C LEU A 155 -24.51 5.98 12.78
N ALA A 156 -24.17 5.60 11.56
CA ALA A 156 -25.13 5.13 10.56
C ALA A 156 -25.85 3.88 11.06
N ASN A 157 -25.12 2.87 11.57
CA ASN A 157 -25.71 1.66 12.12
C ASN A 157 -26.60 1.97 13.34
N ALA A 158 -26.21 2.88 14.23
CA ALA A 158 -27.03 3.29 15.36
C ALA A 158 -28.32 4.00 14.94
N LEU A 159 -28.28 4.80 13.85
CA LEU A 159 -29.48 5.41 13.27
C LEU A 159 -30.38 4.35 12.61
N MET A 160 -29.81 3.42 11.86
CA MET A 160 -30.56 2.35 11.19
C MET A 160 -31.18 1.36 12.19
N ALA A 161 -30.48 1.03 13.28
CA ALA A 161 -30.95 0.10 14.31
C ALA A 161 -32.21 0.59 15.04
N LYS A 162 -32.41 1.91 15.14
CA LYS A 162 -33.60 2.51 15.75
C LYS A 162 -34.84 2.41 14.87
N GLY A 163 -34.74 1.84 13.66
CA GLY A 163 -35.88 1.63 12.77
C GLY A 163 -36.62 2.92 12.41
N LEU A 164 -35.90 4.06 12.37
CA LEU A 164 -36.52 5.34 12.02
C LEU A 164 -37.05 5.27 10.58
N ARG A 165 -38.26 5.79 10.38
CA ARG A 165 -38.81 5.98 9.03
C ARG A 165 -37.89 6.89 8.20
N PRO A 166 -37.74 6.66 6.89
CA PRO A 166 -37.01 7.57 6.01
C PRO A 166 -37.52 9.01 6.11
N ARG A 167 -36.64 10.00 5.95
CA ARG A 167 -37.00 11.43 6.10
C ARG A 167 -38.15 11.84 5.17
N VAL A 168 -38.14 11.36 3.92
CA VAL A 168 -39.17 11.66 2.91
C VAL A 168 -40.56 11.20 3.37
N GLU A 169 -40.65 10.02 4.00
CA GLU A 169 -41.91 9.52 4.54
C GLU A 169 -42.35 10.29 5.78
N GLN A 170 -41.42 10.71 6.63
CA GLN A 170 -41.73 11.55 7.79
C GLN A 170 -42.29 12.90 7.36
N GLU A 171 -41.69 13.55 6.35
CA GLU A 171 -42.14 14.82 5.79
C GLU A 171 -43.55 14.71 5.17
N ALA A 172 -43.84 13.63 4.43
CA ALA A 172 -45.16 13.39 3.88
C ALA A 172 -46.23 13.20 4.99
N ASN A 173 -45.89 12.47 6.06
CA ASN A 173 -46.77 12.28 7.20
C ASN A 173 -47.01 13.58 7.98
N LEU A 174 -45.97 14.39 8.18
CA LEU A 174 -46.11 15.71 8.82
C LEU A 174 -47.03 16.61 8.01
N LYS A 175 -46.83 16.70 6.69
CA LYS A 175 -47.70 17.48 5.81
C LYS A 175 -49.16 17.03 5.88
N LYS A 176 -49.41 15.71 5.90
CA LYS A 176 -50.75 15.16 6.05
C LYS A 176 -51.38 15.56 7.40
N LEU A 177 -50.63 15.44 8.49
CA LEU A 177 -51.11 15.84 9.82
C LEU A 177 -51.39 17.34 9.91
N GLU A 178 -50.56 18.18 9.27
CA GLU A 178 -50.80 19.63 9.19
C GLU A 178 -52.06 19.98 8.39
N GLU A 179 -52.35 19.25 7.31
CA GLU A 179 -53.59 19.39 6.55
C GLU A 179 -54.81 18.98 7.41
N GLU A 180 -54.73 17.85 8.10
CA GLU A 180 -55.79 17.37 9.00
C GLU A 180 -56.04 18.32 10.17
N ILE A 181 -54.99 18.89 10.77
CA ILE A 181 -55.13 19.91 11.83
C ILE A 181 -55.88 21.13 11.29
N LYS A 182 -55.50 21.63 10.11
CA LYS A 182 -56.17 22.78 9.50
C LYS A 182 -57.64 22.50 9.20
N ASP A 183 -57.98 21.29 8.79
CA ASP A 183 -59.37 20.89 8.53
C ASP A 183 -60.17 20.80 9.84
N LEU A 184 -59.61 20.18 10.89
CA LEU A 184 -60.23 20.15 12.22
C LEU A 184 -60.41 21.54 12.83
N GLU A 185 -59.47 22.45 12.61
CA GLU A 185 -59.61 23.85 13.03
C GLU A 185 -60.80 24.52 12.33
N ARG A 186 -60.94 24.35 11.01
CA ARG A 186 -62.12 24.87 10.26
C ARG A 186 -63.43 24.25 10.72
N GLU A 187 -63.45 22.94 10.97
CA GLU A 187 -64.62 22.26 11.51
C GLU A 187 -64.96 22.82 12.89
N SER A 188 -63.97 23.02 13.76
CA SER A 188 -64.16 23.59 15.09
C SER A 188 -64.71 25.02 15.04
N GLU A 189 -64.24 25.85 14.09
CA GLU A 189 -64.77 27.18 13.84
C GLU A 189 -66.23 27.11 13.39
N THR A 190 -66.56 26.16 12.49
CA THR A 190 -67.92 25.93 12.00
C THR A 190 -68.85 25.47 13.14
N TYR A 191 -68.38 24.54 13.98
CA TYR A 191 -69.11 24.15 15.19
C TYR A 191 -69.26 25.31 16.17
N GLY A 192 -68.25 26.18 16.30
CA GLY A 192 -68.30 27.39 17.10
C GLY A 192 -69.34 28.39 16.59
N VAL A 193 -69.51 28.54 15.28
CA VAL A 193 -70.57 29.36 14.67
C VAL A 193 -71.94 28.75 14.96
N THR A 194 -72.16 27.48 14.64
CA THR A 194 -73.47 26.82 14.85
C THR A 194 -73.86 26.76 16.33
N TRP A 195 -72.89 26.60 17.23
CA TRP A 195 -73.13 26.67 18.67
C TRP A 195 -73.58 28.05 19.12
N ARG A 196 -72.97 29.13 18.61
CA ARG A 196 -73.39 30.51 18.90
C ARG A 196 -74.80 30.77 18.39
N GLU A 197 -75.12 30.36 17.16
CA GLU A 197 -76.46 30.49 16.58
C GLU A 197 -77.50 29.71 17.41
N ARG A 198 -77.21 28.48 17.84
CA ARG A 198 -78.11 27.71 18.73
C ARG A 198 -78.32 28.38 20.07
N LYS A 199 -77.27 28.95 20.65
CA LYS A 199 -77.36 29.71 21.91
C LYS A 199 -78.23 30.96 21.74
N GLU A 200 -78.12 31.65 20.62
CA GLU A 200 -78.97 32.79 20.27
C GLU A 200 -80.43 32.37 20.06
N GLN A 201 -80.67 31.31 19.30
CA GLN A 201 -82.00 30.71 19.12
C GLN A 201 -82.63 30.29 20.46
N PHE A 202 -81.87 29.65 21.34
CA PHE A 202 -82.32 29.29 22.67
C PHE A 202 -82.64 30.51 23.53
N SER A 203 -81.83 31.57 23.45
CA SER A 203 -82.07 32.84 24.15
C SER A 203 -83.38 33.47 23.67
N LYS A 204 -83.61 33.48 22.34
CA LYS A 204 -84.86 33.97 21.75
C LYS A 204 -86.09 33.16 22.21
N ILE A 205 -86.00 31.82 22.24
CA ILE A 205 -87.09 30.96 22.75
C ILE A 205 -87.35 31.23 24.23
N MET A 206 -86.31 31.47 25.03
CA MET A 206 -86.46 31.83 26.44
C MET A 206 -87.18 33.17 26.60
N ASP A 207 -86.81 34.18 25.81
CA ASP A 207 -87.46 35.49 25.80
C ASP A 207 -88.93 35.39 25.38
N GLU A 208 -89.23 34.66 24.30
CA GLU A 208 -90.59 34.38 23.84
C GLU A 208 -91.39 33.58 24.89
N GLY A 209 -90.76 32.62 25.56
CA GLY A 209 -91.39 31.86 26.65
C GLY A 209 -91.67 32.71 27.89
N MET A 210 -90.83 33.71 28.19
CA MET A 210 -91.10 34.70 29.23
C MET A 210 -92.25 35.63 28.82
N LEU A 211 -92.30 36.05 27.56
CA LEU A 211 -93.40 36.85 27.02
C LEU A 211 -94.73 36.08 27.06
N LEU A 212 -94.74 34.80 26.64
CA LEU A 212 -95.92 33.95 26.71
C LEU A 212 -96.40 33.78 28.15
N ARG A 213 -95.49 33.57 29.11
CA ARG A 213 -95.86 33.53 30.55
C ARG A 213 -96.44 34.85 31.03
N ARG A 214 -95.97 35.98 30.52
CA ARG A 214 -96.53 37.30 30.80
C ARG A 214 -97.93 37.43 30.18
N GLN A 215 -98.10 37.07 28.91
CA GLN A 215 -99.40 37.10 28.24
C GLN A 215 -100.41 36.15 28.90
N ILE A 216 -100.00 34.93 29.30
CA ILE A 216 -100.87 34.02 30.05
C ILE A 216 -101.24 34.62 31.41
N ARG A 217 -100.35 35.36 32.08
CA ARG A 217 -100.67 36.05 33.32
C ARG A 217 -101.64 37.21 33.08
N ASP A 218 -101.38 38.02 32.05
CA ASP A 218 -102.21 39.16 31.69
C ASP A 218 -103.59 38.68 31.23
N GLU A 219 -103.69 37.60 30.45
CA GLU A 219 -104.93 36.92 30.06
C GLU A 219 -105.61 36.23 31.24
N LYS A 220 -104.87 35.60 32.16
CA LYS A 220 -105.42 35.04 33.40
C LYS A 220 -105.99 36.14 34.29
N GLU A 221 -105.30 37.27 34.43
CA GLU A 221 -105.76 38.44 35.17
C GLU A 221 -106.94 39.12 34.46
N GLU A 222 -106.98 39.12 33.13
CA GLU A 222 -108.12 39.60 32.33
C GLU A 222 -109.33 38.69 32.48
N VAL A 223 -109.13 37.36 32.46
CA VAL A 223 -110.18 36.38 32.77
C VAL A 223 -110.64 36.54 34.21
N GLU A 224 -109.74 36.71 35.17
CA GLU A 224 -110.08 36.97 36.58
C GLU A 224 -110.81 38.32 36.76
N ARG A 225 -110.51 39.35 35.95
CA ARG A 225 -111.29 40.61 35.90
C ARG A 225 -112.63 40.48 35.19
N ARG A 226 -112.73 39.57 34.21
CA ARG A 226 -113.95 39.33 33.41
C ARG A 226 -114.89 38.33 34.07
N GLU A 227 -114.36 37.45 34.91
CA GLU A 227 -115.07 36.47 35.73
C GLU A 227 -115.33 37.02 37.15
N GLY A 228 -114.51 37.96 37.63
CA GLY A 228 -114.75 38.75 38.86
C GLY A 228 -115.91 39.74 38.79
N MET A 229 -116.72 39.71 37.73
CA MET A 229 -117.99 40.43 37.59
C MET A 229 -119.20 39.49 37.44
N ASN A 230 -119.03 38.20 37.76
CA ASN A 230 -120.13 37.26 37.97
C ASN A 230 -119.74 36.15 38.95
N GLU A 231 -119.45 36.53 40.20
CA GLU A 231 -119.63 35.65 41.36
C GLU A 231 -120.72 36.27 42.25
N ASP A 232 -121.92 35.69 42.19
CA ASP A 232 -122.69 35.43 43.40
C ASP A 232 -123.33 34.03 43.28
N GLU A 233 -123.03 33.25 44.32
CA GLU A 233 -123.50 31.95 44.82
C GLU A 233 -124.65 31.21 44.09
N GLU A 234 -124.52 29.90 43.89
CA GLU A 234 -125.10 28.90 44.82
C GLU A 234 -124.87 27.43 44.38
N ASP A 235 -124.53 26.65 45.40
CA ASP A 235 -124.40 25.22 45.65
C ASP A 235 -125.25 24.19 44.84
N GLY A 236 -124.80 22.92 44.83
CA GLY A 236 -125.71 21.77 44.62
C GLY A 236 -125.27 20.59 43.74
N GLU A 237 -124.44 19.71 44.29
CA GLU A 237 -124.47 18.23 44.27
C GLU A 237 -124.73 17.37 42.98
N ALA A 238 -123.85 16.36 42.87
CA ALA A 238 -124.12 14.94 42.58
C ALA A 238 -124.26 14.39 41.13
N SER A 239 -123.16 13.74 40.73
CA SER A 239 -123.09 12.30 40.39
C SER A 239 -123.10 11.83 38.93
N ARG A 240 -122.11 10.94 38.68
CA ARG A 240 -122.01 9.83 37.70
C ARG A 240 -121.43 10.11 36.30
N GLY A 241 -120.19 9.67 36.12
CA GLY A 241 -119.99 8.34 35.53
C GLY A 241 -119.17 8.25 34.24
N GLY A 242 -117.95 7.69 34.36
CA GLY A 242 -117.25 6.90 33.32
C GLY A 242 -116.66 7.69 32.13
N GLN A 243 -115.54 7.33 31.50
CA GLN A 243 -114.72 6.12 31.51
C GLN A 243 -113.29 6.53 31.08
N THR A 244 -112.28 5.99 31.77
CA THR A 244 -110.91 5.73 31.26
C THR A 244 -110.96 4.86 30.00
N PRO A 245 -109.96 4.82 29.08
CA PRO A 245 -108.55 4.51 29.40
C PRO A 245 -107.53 5.19 28.43
N ARG A 246 -106.19 5.11 28.52
CA ARG A 246 -105.29 4.11 29.10
C ARG A 246 -103.85 4.69 29.17
N HIS A 247 -103.18 4.30 30.24
CA HIS A 247 -101.75 4.20 30.51
C HIS A 247 -100.86 3.71 29.35
N VAL A 248 -99.69 4.34 29.15
CA VAL A 248 -98.40 3.63 29.05
C VAL A 248 -97.28 4.42 29.74
N SER A 249 -96.69 3.75 30.73
CA SER A 249 -95.50 4.12 31.46
C SER A 249 -94.23 3.71 30.71
N SER A 250 -93.13 4.35 31.12
CA SER A 250 -91.79 3.76 31.29
C SER A 250 -90.82 3.83 30.12
N GLY A 251 -89.57 4.18 30.42
CA GLY A 251 -88.44 3.86 29.55
C GLY A 251 -87.20 4.76 29.58
N ASN A 252 -86.74 5.20 30.76
CA ASN A 252 -85.36 5.69 30.89
C ASN A 252 -84.42 4.46 30.88
N VAL A 253 -83.76 4.17 29.76
CA VAL A 253 -82.69 3.16 29.66
C VAL A 253 -81.63 3.63 28.67
N THR A 254 -80.49 4.06 29.20
CA THR A 254 -79.19 4.01 28.54
C THR A 254 -78.83 2.54 28.29
N PRO A 255 -78.27 2.18 27.13
CA PRO A 255 -77.27 1.12 27.14
C PRO A 255 -76.06 1.45 26.26
N HIS A 256 -74.93 1.57 26.92
CA HIS A 256 -73.71 0.86 26.54
C HIS A 256 -73.59 -0.25 27.61
N PRO A 257 -73.19 -1.52 27.33
CA PRO A 257 -71.90 -1.87 26.74
C PRO A 257 -71.88 -3.14 25.82
N ASP A 258 -70.86 -3.15 24.96
CA ASP A 258 -69.88 -4.22 24.70
C ASP A 258 -70.26 -5.68 24.30
N SER A 259 -69.32 -6.24 23.52
CA SER A 259 -68.95 -7.66 23.39
C SER A 259 -69.37 -8.47 22.15
N GLY A 260 -68.37 -9.12 21.54
CA GLY A 260 -68.49 -10.35 20.76
C GLY A 260 -68.14 -10.21 19.27
N ALA A 261 -66.86 -10.20 18.89
CA ALA A 261 -66.05 -11.40 18.61
C ALA A 261 -66.66 -12.33 17.53
N ILE A 262 -66.06 -12.32 16.34
CA ILE A 262 -65.98 -13.52 15.48
C ILE A 262 -64.60 -13.56 14.82
N SER A 263 -63.84 -14.56 15.25
CA SER A 263 -62.64 -15.08 14.62
C SER A 263 -62.99 -15.99 13.44
N ARG A 264 -61.94 -16.35 12.66
CA ARG A 264 -61.77 -17.60 11.88
C ARG A 264 -62.24 -17.49 10.41
N ALA A 265 -61.55 -17.98 9.38
CA ALA A 265 -60.41 -18.90 9.27
C ALA A 265 -59.76 -18.77 7.89
N THR A 266 -58.45 -19.02 7.82
CA THR A 266 -57.78 -19.67 6.68
C THR A 266 -58.25 -21.13 6.53
N PRO A 267 -58.18 -21.73 5.34
CA PRO A 267 -57.11 -22.70 5.13
C PRO A 267 -56.50 -22.64 3.71
N GLY A 268 -55.20 -22.97 3.61
CA GLY A 268 -54.51 -23.18 2.34
C GLY A 268 -54.62 -24.62 1.84
N GLN A 269 -54.29 -24.83 0.57
CA GLN A 269 -53.58 -26.03 0.09
C GLN A 269 -53.04 -25.84 -1.34
N ASP A 270 -51.73 -26.07 -1.46
CA ASP A 270 -50.93 -26.75 -2.50
C ASP A 270 -51.33 -26.79 -3.99
N GLY A 271 -50.32 -26.54 -4.84
CA GLY A 271 -50.06 -27.37 -6.04
C GLY A 271 -49.67 -26.65 -7.34
N GLN A 272 -48.36 -26.71 -7.69
CA GLN A 272 -47.73 -26.85 -9.04
C GLN A 272 -48.11 -25.86 -10.18
N SER A 273 -47.27 -25.37 -11.09
CA SER A 273 -45.88 -25.59 -11.54
C SER A 273 -45.59 -24.59 -12.69
N GLU A 274 -44.31 -24.21 -12.89
CA GLU A 274 -43.67 -23.71 -14.15
C GLU A 274 -44.17 -22.35 -14.72
N ASP A 275 -43.40 -21.42 -15.31
CA ASP A 275 -41.99 -21.25 -15.72
C ASP A 275 -41.85 -19.76 -16.18
N GLN A 276 -40.62 -19.26 -16.32
CA GLN A 276 -40.20 -18.04 -17.04
C GLN A 276 -40.38 -16.65 -16.37
N SER A 277 -39.28 -16.09 -15.85
CA SER A 277 -38.49 -15.06 -16.54
C SER A 277 -37.50 -14.35 -15.63
N GLU A 278 -36.34 -14.11 -16.22
CA GLU A 278 -35.04 -13.81 -15.62
C GLU A 278 -34.88 -12.41 -15.03
N GLY A 279 -33.87 -12.29 -14.17
CA GLY A 279 -33.56 -11.10 -13.39
C GLY A 279 -32.83 -10.00 -14.16
N LEU A 280 -32.99 -8.77 -13.66
CA LEU A 280 -32.28 -7.59 -14.12
C LEU A 280 -31.36 -7.06 -13.01
N LYS A 281 -30.06 -7.30 -13.15
CA LYS A 281 -28.98 -6.54 -12.51
C LYS A 281 -28.64 -5.31 -13.39
N PRO A 282 -28.35 -4.13 -12.82
CA PRO A 282 -27.88 -2.99 -13.59
C PRO A 282 -26.36 -3.01 -13.84
N ARG A 283 -25.98 -2.63 -15.06
CA ARG A 283 -24.60 -2.36 -15.54
C ARG A 283 -24.38 -0.84 -15.55
N PRO A 284 -23.22 -0.31 -15.11
CA PRO A 284 -22.85 1.07 -15.39
C PRO A 284 -21.87 1.16 -16.58
N GLY A 285 -22.09 2.12 -17.49
CA GLY A 285 -21.13 2.46 -18.54
C GLY A 285 -21.58 3.59 -19.48
N GLY A 286 -20.77 4.66 -19.55
CA GLY A 286 -20.79 5.75 -20.54
C GLY A 286 -21.25 7.10 -19.95
N LEU A 287 -20.59 8.25 -20.08
CA LEU A 287 -19.53 8.74 -20.98
C LEU A 287 -18.85 9.95 -20.31
N GLY A 288 -17.54 10.14 -20.54
CA GLY A 288 -16.79 11.32 -20.10
C GLY A 288 -15.42 11.37 -20.76
N SER A 289 -15.40 11.93 -21.96
CA SER A 289 -14.25 12.16 -22.86
C SER A 289 -13.24 13.14 -22.27
N PHE A 290 -11.93 12.82 -22.28
CA PHE A 290 -10.84 13.78 -22.53
C PHE A 290 -9.60 13.10 -23.13
N SER A 291 -8.95 13.88 -24.00
CA SER A 291 -7.85 13.60 -24.92
C SER A 291 -6.56 13.04 -24.31
N ARG A 292 -5.79 12.26 -25.09
CA ARG A 292 -4.49 12.68 -25.65
C ARG A 292 -3.78 11.58 -26.47
N SER A 293 -3.12 12.08 -27.50
CA SER A 293 -2.15 11.54 -28.44
C SER A 293 -1.21 10.42 -27.98
N GLY A 294 -0.87 9.54 -28.93
CA GLY A 294 0.54 9.22 -29.19
C GLY A 294 0.96 7.75 -29.05
N SER A 295 1.52 7.26 -30.16
CA SER A 295 2.51 6.19 -30.26
C SER A 295 2.04 4.73 -30.23
N ALA A 296 2.12 4.11 -31.42
CA ALA A 296 2.12 2.68 -31.64
C ALA A 296 3.57 2.17 -31.63
N VAL A 297 3.88 1.24 -30.73
CA VAL A 297 5.04 0.32 -30.84
C VAL A 297 4.57 -1.04 -30.32
N PRO A 298 4.77 -2.16 -31.06
CA PRO A 298 4.48 -3.50 -30.56
C PRO A 298 5.75 -4.15 -29.99
N SER A 299 5.70 -4.65 -28.76
CA SER A 299 6.69 -5.59 -28.23
C SER A 299 6.06 -6.97 -28.07
N GLN A 300 6.59 -7.91 -28.85
CA GLN A 300 6.43 -9.36 -28.72
C GLN A 300 7.15 -9.88 -27.46
N GLY A 301 6.67 -11.00 -26.93
CA GLY A 301 7.51 -12.01 -26.28
C GLY A 301 7.44 -12.12 -24.77
N GLY A 302 6.31 -12.63 -24.24
CA GLY A 302 6.23 -13.14 -22.86
C GLY A 302 6.08 -14.66 -22.85
N THR A 303 7.10 -15.35 -22.33
CA THR A 303 7.13 -16.79 -22.00
C THR A 303 6.33 -17.10 -20.71
N PRO A 304 5.99 -18.38 -20.45
CA PRO A 304 4.76 -18.75 -19.75
C PRO A 304 4.84 -18.78 -18.21
N ARG A 305 3.67 -18.57 -17.63
CA ARG A 305 3.25 -18.67 -16.22
C ARG A 305 3.24 -20.14 -15.72
N PRO A 306 3.76 -20.46 -14.52
CA PRO A 306 3.39 -21.67 -13.79
C PRO A 306 2.14 -21.41 -12.94
N GLN A 307 1.29 -22.43 -12.84
CA GLN A 307 0.13 -22.49 -11.94
C GLN A 307 0.57 -22.59 -10.47
N PRO A 308 -0.28 -22.18 -9.51
CA PRO A 308 -0.07 -22.46 -8.10
C PRO A 308 -0.61 -23.86 -7.76
N ASP A 309 0.23 -24.68 -7.15
CA ASP A 309 -0.22 -25.86 -6.41
C ASP A 309 -0.53 -25.42 -4.97
N ASP A 310 -1.74 -25.81 -4.52
CA ASP A 310 -2.19 -25.79 -3.14
C ASP A 310 -1.31 -26.74 -2.33
N ASP A 311 -0.59 -26.22 -1.34
CA ASP A 311 -0.12 -27.02 -0.21
C ASP A 311 -0.35 -26.26 1.10
N GLU A 312 -1.03 -26.96 2.00
CA GLU A 312 -1.44 -26.58 3.33
C GLU A 312 -0.23 -26.23 4.21
N ILE A 313 -0.24 -25.05 4.83
CA ILE A 313 0.81 -24.64 5.78
C ILE A 313 0.48 -25.24 7.14
N GLU A 314 1.12 -26.36 7.48
CA GLU A 314 1.11 -26.96 8.81
C GLU A 314 2.09 -26.24 9.75
N GLU A 315 1.69 -26.18 11.02
CA GLU A 315 2.29 -25.48 12.16
C GLU A 315 3.77 -25.83 12.41
N GLY A 316 4.48 -24.85 12.98
CA GLY A 316 5.92 -24.87 13.18
C GLY A 316 6.44 -25.92 14.16
N GLU A 317 7.70 -26.29 13.94
CA GLU A 317 8.54 -27.02 14.86
C GLU A 317 9.90 -26.29 14.98
N ASP A 318 10.26 -25.94 16.21
CA ASP A 318 11.51 -25.28 16.60
C ASP A 318 12.72 -26.14 16.21
N VAL A 319 13.72 -25.53 15.56
CA VAL A 319 15.03 -26.17 15.31
C VAL A 319 16.05 -25.59 16.29
N GLU A 320 16.32 -26.34 17.36
CA GLU A 320 17.49 -26.15 18.22
C GLU A 320 18.78 -26.50 17.44
N MET A 321 19.69 -25.52 17.30
CA MET A 321 21.02 -25.72 16.71
C MET A 321 22.00 -26.16 17.81
N ASP A 322 22.40 -27.44 17.81
CA ASP A 322 23.54 -27.94 18.60
C ASP A 322 24.81 -27.99 17.72
N ASP A 323 25.87 -27.39 18.27
CA ASP A 323 27.17 -27.16 17.67
C ASP A 323 28.16 -28.24 18.18
N ARG A 324 28.39 -29.33 17.45
CA ARG A 324 29.58 -30.19 17.65
C ARG A 324 30.12 -30.83 16.37
N GLN A 325 31.29 -30.31 15.98
CA GLN A 325 32.51 -30.98 15.50
C GLN A 325 32.35 -32.30 14.72
N ASP A 326 32.83 -32.29 13.47
CA ASP A 326 33.91 -33.21 13.10
C ASP A 326 34.74 -32.68 11.92
N ALA A 327 36.06 -32.73 12.12
CA ALA A 327 37.07 -32.41 11.13
C ALA A 327 37.43 -33.68 10.35
N GLN A 328 37.32 -33.66 9.02
CA GLN A 328 38.10 -34.59 8.20
C GLN A 328 38.54 -33.97 6.86
N VAL A 329 39.84 -34.10 6.65
CA VAL A 329 40.68 -33.59 5.57
C VAL A 329 40.61 -34.51 4.33
N THR A 330 40.41 -33.94 3.14
CA THR A 330 41.00 -34.36 1.85
C THR A 330 41.05 -33.10 0.95
N SER A 331 42.21 -32.51 0.63
CA SER A 331 43.17 -32.83 -0.43
C SER A 331 42.54 -33.06 -1.82
N GLY A 332 42.77 -32.14 -2.76
CA GLY A 332 42.58 -32.35 -4.19
C GLY A 332 42.06 -31.10 -4.90
N GLY A 333 42.89 -30.48 -5.74
CA GLY A 333 42.58 -29.22 -6.40
C GLY A 333 41.59 -29.34 -7.56
N ASP A 334 40.95 -28.23 -7.86
CA ASP A 334 40.46 -27.92 -9.20
C ASP A 334 40.31 -26.40 -9.34
N THR A 335 41.12 -25.79 -10.20
CA THR A 335 40.95 -24.40 -10.64
C THR A 335 40.45 -24.46 -12.08
N PRO A 336 39.27 -23.91 -12.40
CA PRO A 336 38.76 -23.98 -13.76
C PRO A 336 39.65 -23.15 -14.70
N GLN A 337 40.22 -23.81 -15.72
CA GLN A 337 40.88 -23.14 -16.83
C GLN A 337 39.82 -22.47 -17.71
N ILE A 338 39.98 -21.16 -17.93
CA ILE A 338 39.23 -20.41 -18.94
C ILE A 338 40.00 -20.53 -20.26
N THR A 339 39.41 -21.24 -21.23
CA THR A 339 39.83 -21.21 -22.63
C THR A 339 39.05 -20.10 -23.33
N VAL A 340 39.77 -19.11 -23.85
CA VAL A 340 39.19 -18.07 -24.71
C VAL A 340 39.37 -18.52 -26.15
N ASP A 341 38.28 -18.85 -26.83
CA ASP A 341 38.27 -19.07 -28.28
C ASP A 341 38.53 -17.74 -29.00
N ALA A 342 39.49 -17.76 -29.92
CA ALA A 342 39.74 -16.64 -30.82
C ALA A 342 38.63 -16.56 -31.88
N PRO A 343 38.11 -15.37 -32.22
CA PRO A 343 37.16 -15.25 -33.32
C PRO A 343 37.85 -15.48 -34.66
N ASP A 344 37.25 -16.40 -35.40
CA ASP A 344 37.56 -16.74 -36.79
C ASP A 344 37.04 -15.66 -37.76
N SER A 345 37.64 -15.62 -38.94
CA SER A 345 37.29 -14.83 -40.14
C SER A 345 37.73 -13.35 -40.23
N MET A 346 38.78 -13.14 -41.04
CA MET A 346 38.87 -12.04 -41.98
C MET A 346 37.83 -12.25 -43.10
N GLU A 347 37.04 -11.23 -43.40
CA GLU A 347 36.56 -10.97 -44.76
C GLU A 347 36.80 -9.49 -45.06
N VAL A 348 37.72 -9.25 -45.98
CA VAL A 348 37.95 -7.95 -46.61
C VAL A 348 37.42 -8.11 -48.02
N ASP A 349 36.20 -7.60 -48.26
CA ASP A 349 35.67 -7.48 -49.61
C ASP A 349 36.32 -6.28 -50.33
N ASN A 350 36.57 -6.51 -51.63
CA ASN A 350 37.35 -5.72 -52.59
C ASN A 350 37.05 -4.22 -52.68
#